data_AF-A0A5A8A1N4-F1
#
_entry.id   AF-A0A5A8A1N4-F1
#
_cell.length_a   1.000
_cell.length_b   1.000
_cell.length_c   1.000
_cell.angle_alpha   90.00
_cell.angle_beta   90.00
_cell.angle_gamma   90.00
#
_symmetry.space_group_name_H-M   'P 1'
#
loop_
_entity.id
_entity.type
_entity.pdbx_description
1 polymer ?
#
loop_
_entity_poly.entity_id
_entity_poly.type
_entity_poly.pdbx_seq_one_letter_code
_entity_poly.pdbx_strand_id
1 'polypeptide(L)'
;MSHARIPDFSPRPIALAAAIRTLAADPVLAAADPVLAAIDTHAEAWAVRAAADAGWQFEIAEIQLCAALGNLLATPCSSHTGALALIRHLRWLIRQEGITAETDGWFDRFVLAREADLSRFVGSDLLPAAAPTGCLAQQAERRAPPCRTEAPREARQGLLRVSGLAGEVLAAVAIIGAGAVLTGLATLL
;
A
#
# COMPACT_ATOMS: atom_id res chain seq x y z
N MET A 1 8.27 42.95 -30.61
CA MET A 1 8.76 41.87 -29.72
C MET A 1 7.60 40.91 -29.53
N SER A 2 7.63 39.76 -30.19
CA SER A 2 6.51 38.81 -30.25
C SER A 2 6.71 37.78 -29.14
N HIS A 3 5.82 37.76 -28.15
CA HIS A 3 5.89 36.80 -27.05
C HIS A 3 5.48 35.41 -27.54
N ALA A 4 6.40 34.44 -27.42
CA ALA A 4 6.11 33.03 -27.66
C ALA A 4 5.08 32.54 -26.64
N ARG A 5 3.93 32.05 -27.13
CA ARG A 5 2.86 31.48 -26.33
C ARG A 5 3.25 30.04 -25.98
N ILE A 6 3.53 29.79 -24.70
CA ILE A 6 3.80 28.44 -24.18
C ILE A 6 2.49 27.64 -24.24
N PRO A 7 2.44 26.47 -24.88
CA PRO A 7 1.25 25.62 -24.84
C PRO A 7 1.00 25.12 -23.41
N ASP A 8 -0.24 25.27 -22.96
CA ASP A 8 -0.71 24.79 -21.67
C ASP A 8 -0.81 23.26 -21.71
N PHE A 9 0.10 22.58 -21.02
CA PHE A 9 0.16 21.12 -20.91
C PHE A 9 -0.52 20.59 -19.65
N SER A 10 -1.39 21.37 -18.98
CA SER A 10 -2.13 20.88 -17.83
C SER A 10 -3.06 19.73 -18.26
N PRO A 11 -2.75 18.45 -17.95
CA PRO A 11 -3.65 17.37 -18.29
C PRO A 11 -4.84 17.48 -17.35
N ARG A 12 -6.01 17.88 -17.90
CA ARG A 12 -7.25 17.87 -17.13
C ARG A 12 -7.50 16.44 -16.61
N PRO A 13 -7.61 16.21 -15.29
CA PRO A 13 -7.77 14.88 -14.71
C PRO A 13 -9.02 14.14 -15.22
N ILE A 14 -10.00 14.89 -15.72
CA ILE A 14 -11.27 14.37 -16.23
C ILE A 14 -11.10 13.59 -17.56
N ALA A 15 -10.14 13.96 -18.41
CA ALA A 15 -9.94 13.29 -19.70
C ALA A 15 -9.29 11.90 -19.54
N LEU A 16 -8.45 11.73 -18.52
CA LEU A 16 -7.85 10.44 -18.18
C LEU A 16 -8.90 9.47 -17.62
N ALA A 17 -9.76 9.97 -16.73
CA ALA A 17 -10.85 9.18 -16.15
C ALA A 17 -11.87 8.70 -17.22
N ALA A 18 -12.15 9.54 -18.22
CA ALA A 18 -13.05 9.18 -19.33
C ALA A 18 -12.46 8.10 -20.25
N ALA A 19 -11.17 8.21 -20.61
CA ALA A 19 -10.49 7.24 -21.47
C ALA A 19 -10.39 5.85 -20.82
N ILE A 20 -10.14 5.79 -19.50
CA ILE A 20 -10.15 4.55 -18.71
C ILE A 20 -11.55 3.91 -18.71
N ARG A 21 -12.61 4.73 -18.60
CA ARG A 21 -13.99 4.25 -18.52
C ARG A 21 -14.52 3.71 -19.87
N THR A 22 -14.04 4.21 -21.01
CA THR A 22 -14.39 3.67 -22.34
C THR A 22 -13.74 2.32 -22.68
N LEU A 23 -12.65 1.94 -22.01
CA LEU A 23 -12.04 0.61 -22.20
C LEU A 23 -12.76 -0.51 -21.41
N ALA A 24 -13.65 -0.14 -20.48
CA ALA A 24 -14.26 -1.04 -19.49
C ALA A 24 -15.62 -1.64 -19.92
N ALA A 25 -15.96 -1.62 -21.21
CA ALA A 25 -17.27 -2.09 -21.70
C ALA A 25 -17.37 -3.63 -21.86
N ASP A 26 -16.34 -4.39 -21.49
CA ASP A 26 -16.36 -5.85 -21.53
C ASP A 26 -16.56 -6.42 -20.10
N PRO A 27 -17.70 -7.08 -19.81
CA PRO A 27 -18.02 -7.59 -18.47
C PRO A 27 -17.06 -8.69 -17.99
N VAL A 28 -16.25 -9.30 -18.86
CA VAL A 28 -15.22 -10.29 -18.51
C VAL A 28 -13.89 -9.62 -18.09
N LEU A 29 -13.68 -8.36 -18.48
CA LEU A 29 -12.61 -7.47 -18.00
C LEU A 29 -13.06 -6.57 -16.82
N ALA A 30 -14.34 -6.63 -16.43
CA ALA A 30 -14.98 -5.68 -15.52
C ALA A 30 -14.73 -5.94 -14.02
N ALA A 31 -14.05 -7.02 -13.64
CA ALA A 31 -13.41 -7.07 -12.34
C ALA A 31 -12.13 -6.22 -12.43
N ALA A 32 -12.30 -4.90 -12.47
CA ALA A 32 -11.20 -3.95 -12.42
C ALA A 32 -10.28 -4.35 -11.26
N ASP A 33 -8.97 -4.35 -11.51
CA ASP A 33 -7.97 -4.71 -10.50
C ASP A 33 -8.30 -3.94 -9.20
N PRO A 34 -8.56 -4.64 -8.07
CA PRO A 34 -9.06 -4.01 -6.85
C PRO A 34 -8.15 -2.88 -6.37
N VAL A 35 -6.87 -2.91 -6.76
CA VAL A 35 -5.92 -1.84 -6.48
C VAL A 35 -6.34 -0.48 -7.06
N LEU A 36 -7.05 -0.44 -8.19
CA LEU A 36 -7.50 0.81 -8.80
C LEU A 36 -8.54 1.50 -7.93
N ALA A 37 -9.52 0.74 -7.40
CA ALA A 37 -10.50 1.28 -6.45
C ALA A 37 -9.85 1.72 -5.13
N ALA A 38 -8.83 0.99 -4.67
CA ALA A 38 -8.07 1.38 -3.49
C ALA A 38 -7.25 2.67 -3.70
N ILE A 39 -6.67 2.85 -4.90
CA ILE A 39 -5.97 4.09 -5.29
C ILE A 39 -6.95 5.26 -5.25
N ASP A 40 -8.13 5.11 -5.86
CA ASP A 40 -9.17 6.15 -5.88
C ASP A 40 -9.62 6.52 -4.46
N THR A 41 -9.86 5.52 -3.60
CA THR A 41 -10.25 5.73 -2.20
C THR A 41 -9.18 6.49 -1.42
N HIS A 42 -7.90 6.12 -1.58
CA HIS A 42 -6.79 6.84 -0.94
C HIS A 42 -6.65 8.27 -1.47
N ALA A 43 -6.78 8.48 -2.78
CA ALA A 43 -6.70 9.80 -3.39
C ALA A 43 -7.81 10.72 -2.89
N GLU A 44 -9.03 10.20 -2.74
CA GLU A 44 -10.16 10.92 -2.15
C GLU A 44 -9.89 11.27 -0.68
N ALA A 45 -9.47 10.30 0.15
CA ALA A 45 -9.14 10.53 1.55
C ALA A 45 -8.02 11.58 1.71
N TRP A 46 -7.02 11.55 0.84
CA TRP A 46 -5.94 12.54 0.82
C TRP A 46 -6.47 13.94 0.48
N ALA A 47 -7.37 14.06 -0.51
CA ALA A 47 -7.98 15.33 -0.88
C ALA A 47 -8.87 15.89 0.23
N VAL A 48 -9.64 15.05 0.92
CA VAL A 48 -10.44 15.44 2.08
C VAL A 48 -9.55 15.97 3.20
N ARG A 49 -8.45 15.27 3.51
CA ARG A 49 -7.48 15.75 4.50
C ARG A 49 -6.85 17.07 4.10
N ALA A 50 -6.41 17.21 2.86
CA ALA A 50 -5.74 18.41 2.37
C ALA A 50 -6.66 19.65 2.42
N ALA A 51 -7.98 19.45 2.35
CA ALA A 51 -8.97 20.52 2.46
C ALA A 51 -9.47 20.78 3.90
N ALA A 52 -9.13 19.92 4.86
CA ALA A 52 -9.64 20.03 6.22
C ALA A 52 -8.91 21.13 7.01
N ASP A 53 -9.69 21.98 7.68
CA ASP A 53 -9.17 22.97 8.62
C ASP A 53 -8.63 22.30 9.88
N ALA A 54 -7.65 22.95 10.52
CA ALA A 54 -7.06 22.46 11.77
C ALA A 54 -8.12 22.26 12.87
N GLY A 55 -7.95 21.18 13.64
CA GLY A 55 -8.84 20.77 14.72
C GLY A 55 -9.46 19.39 14.46
N TRP A 56 -10.64 19.16 15.02
CA TRP A 56 -11.30 17.85 15.00
C TRP A 56 -11.56 17.29 13.58
N GLN A 57 -11.89 18.14 12.60
CA GLN A 57 -12.13 17.68 11.23
C GLN A 57 -10.85 17.18 10.56
N PHE A 58 -9.72 17.85 10.79
CA PHE A 58 -8.41 17.39 10.34
C PHE A 58 -8.04 16.03 10.98
N GLU A 59 -8.28 15.86 12.28
CA GLU A 59 -8.00 14.60 12.99
C GLU A 59 -8.80 13.42 12.41
N ILE A 60 -10.10 13.60 12.14
CA ILE A 60 -10.92 12.58 11.46
C ILE A 60 -10.36 12.27 10.07
N ALA A 61 -10.04 13.30 9.29
CA ALA A 61 -9.55 13.11 7.93
C ALA A 61 -8.20 12.41 7.90
N GLU A 62 -7.32 12.68 8.86
CA GLU A 62 -6.04 11.99 9.04
C GLU A 62 -6.25 10.50 9.37
N ILE A 63 -7.19 10.16 10.26
CA ILE A 63 -7.55 8.77 10.56
C ILE A 63 -8.06 8.05 9.30
N GLN A 64 -8.93 8.71 8.53
CA GLN A 64 -9.46 8.16 7.29
C GLN A 64 -8.37 7.97 6.23
N LEU A 65 -7.44 8.93 6.11
CA LEU A 65 -6.29 8.81 5.22
C LEU A 65 -5.39 7.63 5.63
N CYS A 66 -5.05 7.50 6.91
CA CYS A 66 -4.27 6.38 7.43
C CYS A 66 -4.94 5.03 7.15
N ALA A 67 -6.26 4.93 7.37
CA ALA A 67 -7.02 3.71 7.07
C ALA A 67 -7.02 3.39 5.57
N ALA A 68 -7.24 4.39 4.72
CA ALA A 68 -7.21 4.23 3.26
C ALA A 68 -5.82 3.83 2.76
N LEU A 69 -4.74 4.37 3.35
CA LEU A 69 -3.37 4.00 3.02
C LEU A 69 -3.06 2.56 3.44
N GLY A 70 -3.47 2.14 4.64
CA GLY A 70 -3.35 0.75 5.08
C GLY A 70 -4.05 -0.22 4.13
N ASN A 71 -5.28 0.11 3.72
CA ASN A 71 -6.04 -0.69 2.75
C ASN A 71 -5.36 -0.73 1.38
N LEU A 72 -4.87 0.41 0.88
CA LEU A 72 -4.15 0.50 -0.39
C LEU A 72 -2.90 -0.40 -0.40
N LEU A 73 -2.09 -0.35 0.66
CA LEU A 73 -0.86 -1.14 0.77
C LEU A 73 -1.15 -2.65 0.91
N ALA A 74 -2.27 -3.01 1.55
CA ALA A 74 -2.71 -4.39 1.70
C ALA A 74 -3.43 -4.96 0.45
N THR A 75 -3.88 -4.10 -0.48
CA THR A 75 -4.63 -4.54 -1.65
C THR A 75 -3.71 -5.27 -2.64
N PRO A 76 -4.04 -6.50 -3.07
CA PRO A 76 -3.27 -7.21 -4.08
C PRO A 76 -3.46 -6.56 -5.45
N CYS A 77 -2.40 -6.54 -6.27
CA CYS A 77 -2.51 -6.23 -7.69
C CYS A 77 -2.79 -7.53 -8.45
N SER A 78 -3.92 -7.62 -9.14
CA SER A 78 -4.26 -8.79 -9.96
C SER A 78 -3.78 -8.67 -11.41
N SER A 79 -3.22 -7.52 -11.79
CA SER A 79 -2.79 -7.22 -13.14
C SER A 79 -1.49 -6.41 -13.19
N HIS A 80 -0.74 -6.54 -14.28
CA HIS A 80 0.44 -5.71 -14.56
C HIS A 80 0.09 -4.22 -14.66
N THR A 81 -1.07 -3.89 -15.25
CA THR A 81 -1.58 -2.51 -15.35
C THR A 81 -1.86 -1.91 -13.97
N GLY A 82 -2.48 -2.68 -13.07
CA GLY A 82 -2.72 -2.25 -11.69
C GLY A 82 -1.44 -2.07 -10.89
N ALA A 83 -0.45 -2.95 -11.08
CA ALA A 83 0.88 -2.80 -10.47
C ALA A 83 1.58 -1.51 -10.92
N LEU A 84 1.58 -1.20 -12.23
CA LEU A 84 2.13 0.05 -12.76
C LEU A 84 1.39 1.29 -12.24
N ALA A 85 0.06 1.23 -12.15
CA ALA A 85 -0.75 2.31 -11.59
C ALA A 85 -0.39 2.56 -10.12
N LEU A 86 -0.26 1.49 -9.32
CA LEU A 86 0.13 1.58 -7.92
C LEU A 86 1.56 2.12 -7.75
N ILE A 87 2.54 1.67 -8.55
CA ILE A 87 3.90 2.23 -8.52
C ILE A 87 3.87 3.74 -8.79
N ARG A 88 3.12 4.18 -9.80
CA ARG A 88 3.00 5.61 -10.12
C ARG A 88 2.40 6.39 -8.95
N HIS A 89 1.36 5.86 -8.32
CA HIS A 89 0.69 6.46 -7.17
C HIS A 89 1.60 6.53 -5.93
N LEU A 90 2.28 5.44 -5.57
CA LEU A 90 3.22 5.41 -4.44
C LEU A 90 4.40 6.37 -4.67
N ARG A 91 4.93 6.46 -5.89
CA ARG A 91 5.97 7.44 -6.22
C ARG A 91 5.50 8.88 -6.12
N TRP A 92 4.23 9.17 -6.42
CA TRP A 92 3.64 10.48 -6.15
C TRP A 92 3.58 10.74 -4.64
N LEU A 93 3.07 9.78 -3.87
CA LEU A 93 2.95 9.89 -2.41
C LEU A 93 4.32 10.12 -1.74
N ILE A 94 5.34 9.36 -2.14
CA ILE A 94 6.72 9.49 -1.62
C ILE A 94 7.26 10.91 -1.82
N ARG A 95 7.05 11.51 -3.00
CA ARG A 95 7.47 12.89 -3.26
C ARG A 95 6.63 13.91 -2.50
N GLN A 96 5.33 13.66 -2.38
CA GLN A 96 4.39 14.61 -1.78
C GLN A 96 4.58 14.73 -0.27
N GLU A 97 4.76 13.61 0.42
CA GLU A 97 4.94 13.56 1.88
C GLU A 97 6.44 13.61 2.28
N GLY A 98 7.36 13.68 1.31
CA GLY A 98 8.79 13.72 1.58
C GLY A 98 9.32 12.44 2.23
N ILE A 99 8.73 11.29 1.90
CA ILE A 99 9.06 9.99 2.51
C ILE A 99 10.49 9.59 2.10
N THR A 100 11.35 9.44 3.10
CA THR A 100 12.72 8.94 2.93
C THR A 100 12.96 7.69 3.77
N ALA A 101 14.04 6.96 3.47
CA ALA A 101 14.45 5.79 4.25
C ALA A 101 14.79 6.11 5.72
N GLU A 102 15.04 7.38 6.05
CA GLU A 102 15.38 7.86 7.39
C GLU A 102 14.12 8.26 8.20
N THR A 103 12.95 8.26 7.57
CA THR A 103 11.70 8.68 8.22
C THR A 103 11.24 7.62 9.21
N ASP A 104 10.85 8.04 10.42
CA ASP A 104 10.47 7.11 11.50
C ASP A 104 8.98 6.70 11.47
N GLY A 105 8.25 7.07 10.43
CA GLY A 105 6.87 6.66 10.22
C GLY A 105 6.79 5.16 9.92
N TRP A 106 5.97 4.43 10.68
CA TRP A 106 5.72 3.01 10.41
C TRP A 106 5.22 2.80 8.97
N PHE A 107 4.24 3.59 8.52
CA PHE A 107 3.69 3.50 7.16
C PHE A 107 4.71 3.83 6.06
N ASP A 108 5.62 4.77 6.31
CA ASP A 108 6.64 5.19 5.33
C ASP A 108 7.50 4.02 4.87
N ARG A 109 7.89 3.17 5.82
CA ARG A 109 8.67 1.95 5.50
C ARG A 109 7.86 0.97 4.66
N PHE A 110 6.54 0.83 4.88
CA PHE A 110 5.69 -0.02 4.04
C PHE A 110 5.47 0.56 2.66
N VAL A 111 5.32 1.88 2.52
CA VAL A 111 5.21 2.56 1.23
C VAL A 111 6.47 2.29 0.39
N LEU A 112 7.65 2.49 0.98
CA LEU A 112 8.93 2.23 0.30
C LEU A 112 9.12 0.75 -0.05
N ALA A 113 8.83 -0.16 0.88
CA ALA A 113 8.94 -1.59 0.63
C ALA A 113 7.99 -2.05 -0.47
N ARG A 114 6.73 -1.59 -0.44
CA ARG A 114 5.71 -1.96 -1.43
C ARG A 114 6.06 -1.43 -2.82
N GLU A 115 6.57 -0.21 -2.94
CA GLU A 115 7.04 0.35 -4.22
C GLU A 115 8.21 -0.46 -4.79
N ALA A 116 9.19 -0.83 -3.94
CA ALA A 116 10.34 -1.61 -4.35
C ALA A 116 9.94 -3.01 -4.83
N ASP A 117 9.02 -3.67 -4.12
CA ASP A 117 8.52 -5.00 -4.50
C ASP A 117 7.77 -4.98 -5.82
N LEU A 118 6.90 -3.99 -6.04
CA LEU A 118 6.18 -3.84 -7.31
C LEU A 118 7.13 -3.49 -8.45
N SER A 119 8.15 -2.67 -8.20
CA SER A 119 9.17 -2.35 -9.21
C SER A 119 9.96 -3.59 -9.62
N ARG A 120 10.27 -4.49 -8.67
CA ARG A 120 10.87 -5.80 -8.99
C ARG A 120 9.93 -6.70 -9.76
N PHE A 121 8.66 -6.76 -9.35
CA PHE A 121 7.62 -7.55 -10.04
C PHE A 121 7.51 -7.14 -11.52
N VAL A 122 7.31 -5.84 -11.78
CA VAL A 122 7.20 -5.29 -13.14
C VAL A 122 8.52 -5.41 -13.93
N GLY A 123 9.68 -5.23 -13.28
CA GLY A 123 10.98 -5.34 -13.93
C GLY A 123 11.39 -6.77 -14.28
N SER A 124 10.87 -7.77 -13.56
CA SER A 124 11.18 -9.18 -13.79
C SER A 124 10.51 -9.73 -15.05
N ASP A 125 9.39 -9.15 -15.49
CA ASP A 125 8.68 -9.53 -16.72
C ASP A 125 9.41 -9.10 -18.01
N LEU A 126 10.50 -8.32 -17.90
CA LEU A 126 11.32 -7.89 -19.03
C LEU A 126 12.47 -8.85 -19.36
N LEU A 127 12.68 -9.92 -18.58
CA LEU A 127 13.50 -11.03 -19.05
C LEU A 127 12.66 -11.80 -20.08
N PRO A 128 13.00 -11.76 -21.38
CA PRO A 128 12.23 -12.47 -22.37
C PRO A 128 12.22 -13.95 -21.99
N ALA A 129 11.04 -14.54 -21.91
CA ALA A 129 10.85 -15.97 -22.03
C ALA A 129 11.21 -16.42 -23.47
N ALA A 130 12.47 -16.24 -23.85
CA ALA A 130 13.12 -16.90 -24.96
C ALA A 130 14.13 -17.86 -24.32
N ALA A 131 14.06 -19.18 -24.47
CA ALA A 131 13.45 -19.94 -25.55
C ALA A 131 12.95 -21.31 -25.05
N PRO A 132 11.89 -21.87 -25.68
CA PRO A 132 11.75 -23.31 -25.74
C PRO A 132 12.81 -23.86 -26.70
N THR A 133 13.30 -25.07 -26.42
CA THR A 133 14.21 -25.92 -27.22
C THR A 133 15.63 -26.00 -26.68
N GLY A 134 15.78 -26.88 -25.68
CA GLY A 134 16.91 -27.81 -25.64
C GLY A 134 18.17 -27.35 -24.92
N CYS A 135 18.13 -27.31 -23.59
CA CYS A 135 19.31 -27.66 -22.79
C CYS A 135 18.90 -28.12 -21.38
N LEU A 136 18.45 -29.37 -21.30
CA LEU A 136 18.46 -30.13 -20.04
C LEU A 136 19.93 -30.39 -19.66
N ALA A 137 20.61 -29.44 -19.02
CA ALA A 137 21.98 -29.67 -18.58
C ALA A 137 22.53 -28.75 -17.47
N GLN A 138 21.71 -28.12 -16.61
CA GLN A 138 22.31 -27.34 -15.50
C GLN A 138 21.49 -27.20 -14.21
N GLN A 139 20.50 -28.07 -13.98
CA GLN A 139 19.71 -28.02 -12.73
C GLN A 139 19.87 -29.25 -11.83
N ALA A 140 20.86 -30.10 -12.08
CA ALA A 140 21.16 -31.23 -11.21
C ALA A 140 22.66 -31.47 -11.13
N GLU A 141 23.28 -30.87 -10.11
CA GLU A 141 24.51 -31.25 -9.39
C GLU A 141 25.09 -29.96 -8.78
N ARG A 142 25.48 -29.83 -7.51
CA ARG A 142 25.53 -30.73 -6.37
C ARG A 142 25.98 -29.88 -5.17
N ARG A 143 25.43 -30.22 -4.00
CA ARG A 143 26.06 -30.18 -2.65
C ARG A 143 26.31 -28.84 -1.93
N ALA A 144 25.55 -28.67 -0.86
CA ALA A 144 25.98 -28.04 0.39
C ALA A 144 26.88 -29.00 1.24
N PRO A 145 27.34 -28.63 2.46
CA PRO A 145 28.47 -27.76 2.83
C PRO A 145 29.48 -28.51 3.78
N PRO A 146 30.53 -27.90 4.39
CA PRO A 146 30.37 -27.09 5.61
C PRO A 146 31.39 -25.94 5.80
N CYS A 147 30.99 -24.86 6.46
CA CYS A 147 31.88 -24.17 7.41
C CYS A 147 31.07 -23.34 8.39
N ARG A 148 31.22 -23.68 9.67
CA ARG A 148 30.69 -22.96 10.83
C ARG A 148 31.45 -21.64 11.00
N THR A 149 30.74 -20.55 11.21
CA THR A 149 31.23 -19.42 12.02
C THR A 149 30.03 -18.82 12.75
N GLU A 150 30.21 -18.58 14.04
CA GLU A 150 29.18 -18.26 15.02
C GLU A 150 28.77 -16.78 15.05
N ALA A 151 27.55 -16.54 15.57
CA ALA A 151 26.98 -15.33 16.17
C ALA A 151 26.39 -14.22 15.26
N PRO A 152 25.44 -13.37 15.74
CA PRO A 152 24.70 -13.38 17.01
C PRO A 152 23.17 -13.61 16.87
N ARG A 153 22.58 -14.22 17.89
CA ARG A 153 21.13 -14.44 18.05
C ARG A 153 20.42 -13.14 18.46
N GLU A 154 20.10 -12.27 17.51
CA GLU A 154 19.19 -11.12 17.76
C GLU A 154 18.06 -10.98 16.72
N ALA A 155 17.90 -11.94 15.81
CA ALA A 155 16.83 -11.88 14.80
C ALA A 155 15.53 -12.59 15.20
N ARG A 156 15.36 -13.00 16.48
CA ARG A 156 14.19 -13.77 16.95
C ARG A 156 13.23 -13.02 17.87
N GLN A 157 13.48 -11.73 18.15
CA GLN A 157 12.59 -10.90 18.97
C GLN A 157 11.54 -10.11 18.15
N GLY A 158 11.70 -9.98 16.83
CA GLY A 158 10.75 -9.23 15.99
C GLY A 158 9.41 -9.93 15.73
N LEU A 159 9.38 -11.28 15.78
CA LEU A 159 8.18 -12.05 15.43
C LEU A 159 7.15 -12.15 16.57
N LEU A 160 7.52 -11.76 17.80
CA LEU A 160 6.61 -11.77 18.96
C LEU A 160 5.99 -10.39 19.27
N ARG A 161 6.35 -9.33 18.54
CA ARG A 161 5.74 -7.99 18.72
C ARG A 161 4.50 -7.75 17.86
N VAL A 162 4.17 -8.64 16.92
CA VAL A 162 2.97 -8.51 16.08
C VAL A 162 1.69 -8.91 16.83
N SER A 163 1.81 -9.61 17.96
CA SER A 163 0.69 -9.96 18.86
C SER A 163 0.36 -8.89 19.92
N GLY A 164 1.13 -7.80 20.01
CA GLY A 164 0.93 -6.77 21.04
C GLY A 164 -0.24 -5.80 20.75
N LEU A 165 -0.36 -5.34 19.50
CA LEU A 165 -1.31 -4.27 19.16
C LEU A 165 -2.77 -4.74 19.03
N ALA A 166 -3.02 -5.98 18.60
CA ALA A 166 -4.37 -6.53 18.56
C ALA A 166 -4.93 -6.86 19.96
N GLY A 167 -4.06 -7.18 20.92
CA GLY A 167 -4.46 -7.48 22.29
C GLY A 167 -4.90 -6.26 23.10
N GLU A 168 -4.30 -5.09 22.84
CA GLU A 168 -4.60 -3.87 23.59
C GLU A 168 -5.98 -3.30 23.26
N VAL A 169 -6.40 -3.34 21.99
CA VAL A 169 -7.75 -2.91 21.57
C VAL A 169 -8.83 -3.84 22.15
N LEU A 170 -8.59 -5.16 22.15
CA LEU A 170 -9.51 -6.13 22.76
C LEU A 170 -9.64 -5.95 24.28
N ALA A 171 -8.53 -5.62 24.97
CA ALA A 171 -8.55 -5.34 26.40
C ALA A 171 -9.36 -4.06 26.73
N ALA A 172 -9.19 -2.99 25.94
CA ALA A 172 -9.94 -1.75 26.12
C ALA A 172 -11.46 -1.95 25.94
N VAL A 173 -11.87 -2.68 24.90
CA VAL A 173 -13.29 -2.99 24.64
C VAL A 173 -13.88 -3.86 25.75
N ALA A 174 -13.13 -4.84 26.26
CA ALA A 174 -13.58 -5.69 27.35
C ALA A 174 -13.79 -4.92 28.67
N ILE A 175 -12.91 -3.97 28.99
CA ILE A 175 -13.02 -3.14 30.20
C ILE A 175 -14.25 -2.23 30.12
N ILE A 176 -14.46 -1.56 28.98
CA ILE A 176 -15.61 -0.66 28.78
C ILE A 176 -16.92 -1.44 28.82
N GLY A 177 -16.98 -2.60 28.15
CA GLY A 177 -18.15 -3.48 28.17
C GLY A 177 -18.48 -3.99 29.58
N ALA A 178 -17.47 -4.45 30.33
CA ALA A 178 -17.66 -4.93 31.70
C ALA A 178 -18.16 -3.82 32.64
N GLY A 179 -17.64 -2.60 32.51
CA GLY A 179 -18.09 -1.46 33.30
C GLY A 179 -19.56 -1.09 33.04
N ALA A 180 -20.00 -1.12 31.78
CA ALA A 180 -21.39 -0.86 31.42
C ALA A 180 -22.35 -1.90 32.01
N VAL A 181 -21.98 -3.19 31.97
CA VAL A 181 -22.78 -4.28 32.52
C VAL A 181 -22.87 -4.19 34.06
N LEU A 182 -21.76 -3.91 34.74
CA LEU A 182 -21.75 -3.74 36.20
C LEU A 182 -22.61 -2.55 36.65
N THR A 183 -22.56 -1.44 35.91
CA THR A 183 -23.39 -0.25 36.21
C THR A 183 -24.87 -0.55 36.00
N GLY A 184 -25.22 -1.32 34.97
CA GLY A 184 -26.60 -1.79 34.74
C GLY A 184 -27.10 -2.74 35.82
N LEU A 185 -26.27 -3.66 36.31
CA LEU A 185 -26.64 -4.56 37.41
C LEU A 185 -26.79 -3.82 38.74
N ALA A 186 -25.93 -2.83 39.01
CA ALA A 186 -26.00 -2.03 40.24
C ALA A 186 -27.26 -1.14 40.33
N THR A 187 -27.86 -0.79 39.19
CA THR A 187 -29.10 -0.01 39.15
C THR A 187 -30.37 -0.86 39.27
N LEU A 188 -30.24 -2.19 39.20
CA LEU A 188 -31.35 -3.15 39.34
C LEU A 188 -31.50 -3.75 40.75
N LEU A 189 -30.54 -3.50 41.65
CA LEU A 189 -30.55 -3.91 43.06
C LEU A 189 -30.94 -2.73 43.96
#